data_AF-A0A7S7LWG2-F1
#
_entry.id   AF-A0A7S7LWG2-F1
#
_cell.length_a   1.000
_cell.length_b   1.000
_cell.length_c   1.000
_cell.angle_alpha   90.00
_cell.angle_beta   90.00
_cell.angle_gamma   90.00
#
_symmetry.space_group_name_H-M   'P 1'
#
loop_
_entity.id
_entity.type
_entity.pdbx_description
1 polymer ?
#
loop_
_entity_poly.entity_id
_entity_poly.type
_entity_poly.pdbx_seq_one_letter_code
_entity_poly.pdbx_strand_id
1 'polypeptide(L)'
;MQNLTTQSSQLEQDLIALHSGTTQSKEWFNQSVMNILKAPTQSSFAKADRIAEVFTSIDVKIDYIKEQQKLLASLKKQLELAKTYAKVEVSNSLVSLGVLKLEGLAISSITATKATDKSVARLEILDEDELLNRGFFKVELDKEAIEKALLSADQRDEVAEFADMTIELVHKPATIRINKRKTIAQDEPTQIAA
;
A
#
# COMPACT_ATOMS: atom_id res chain seq x y z
N MET A 1 8.44 22.20 4.57
CA MET A 1 7.90 21.31 5.63
C MET A 1 6.58 21.91 6.09
N GLN A 2 5.44 21.36 5.66
CA GLN A 2 4.14 21.79 6.21
C GLN A 2 4.02 21.17 7.60
N ASN A 3 3.92 22.02 8.62
CA ASN A 3 3.79 21.61 10.02
C ASN A 3 2.53 20.74 10.20
N LEU A 4 2.70 19.49 10.64
CA LEU A 4 1.58 18.62 11.04
C LEU A 4 0.95 19.04 12.40
N THR A 5 1.41 20.14 12.99
CA THR A 5 1.01 20.65 14.31
C THR A 5 0.04 21.84 14.25
N THR A 6 -0.67 22.03 13.14
CA THR A 6 -1.82 22.93 13.13
C THR A 6 -2.87 22.39 14.10
N GLN A 7 -3.36 23.25 15.00
CA GLN A 7 -4.42 22.92 15.95
C GLN A 7 -5.61 22.32 15.17
N SER A 8 -5.86 21.01 15.33
CA SER A 8 -6.91 20.33 14.57
C SER A 8 -8.27 20.88 14.99
N SER A 9 -9.14 21.12 14.00
CA SER A 9 -10.50 21.56 14.28
C SER A 9 -11.25 20.48 15.08
N GLN A 10 -12.23 20.86 15.89
CA GLN A 10 -13.05 19.89 16.64
C GLN A 10 -13.64 18.80 15.70
N LEU A 11 -14.13 19.19 14.53
CA LEU A 11 -14.67 18.26 13.54
C LEU A 11 -13.61 17.25 13.07
N GLU A 12 -12.36 17.68 12.88
CA GLU A 12 -11.27 16.78 12.49
C GLU A 12 -10.90 15.81 13.61
N GLN A 13 -10.91 16.27 14.87
CA GLN A 13 -10.68 15.41 16.03
C GLN A 13 -11.78 14.35 16.15
N ASP A 14 -13.05 14.76 16.00
CA ASP A 14 -14.19 13.85 16.05
C ASP A 14 -14.15 12.85 14.88
N LEU A 15 -13.71 13.30 13.69
CA LEU A 15 -13.52 12.43 12.53
C LEU A 15 -12.44 11.39 12.83
N ILE A 16 -11.29 11.80 13.34
CA ILE A 16 -10.21 10.89 13.71
C ILE A 16 -10.72 9.88 14.75
N ALA A 17 -11.47 10.31 15.76
CA ALA A 17 -12.02 9.46 16.81
C ALA A 17 -12.94 8.32 16.28
N LEU A 18 -13.46 8.44 15.06
CA LEU A 18 -14.20 7.36 14.40
C LEU A 18 -13.37 6.08 14.21
N HIS A 19 -12.03 6.15 14.26
CA HIS A 19 -11.16 4.97 14.26
C HIS A 19 -11.47 4.02 15.42
N SER A 20 -12.07 4.52 16.52
CA SER A 20 -12.44 3.72 17.68
C SER A 20 -13.66 2.81 17.42
N GLY A 21 -14.47 3.12 16.40
CA GLY A 21 -15.68 2.38 16.05
C GLY A 21 -16.81 2.46 17.08
N THR A 22 -16.63 3.18 18.19
CA THR A 22 -17.60 3.27 19.30
C THR A 22 -18.85 4.06 18.90
N THR A 23 -20.01 3.72 19.48
CA THR A 23 -21.26 4.49 19.27
C THR A 23 -21.08 5.94 19.65
N GLN A 24 -20.34 6.22 20.72
CA GLN A 24 -20.06 7.56 21.21
C GLN A 24 -19.25 8.39 20.19
N SER A 25 -18.20 7.82 19.59
CA SER A 25 -17.42 8.53 18.56
C SER A 25 -18.27 8.88 17.33
N LYS A 26 -19.17 7.98 16.93
CA LYS A 26 -20.10 8.22 15.81
C LYS A 26 -21.09 9.34 16.13
N GLU A 27 -21.62 9.35 17.35
CA GLU A 27 -22.55 10.38 17.82
C GLU A 27 -21.89 11.75 17.88
N TRP A 28 -20.68 11.86 18.46
CA TRP A 28 -19.93 13.12 18.50
C TRP A 28 -19.63 13.67 17.10
N PHE A 29 -19.15 12.83 16.19
CA PHE A 29 -18.93 13.24 14.81
C PHE A 29 -20.23 13.68 14.14
N ASN A 30 -21.33 12.95 14.34
CA ASN A 30 -22.63 13.33 13.81
C ASN A 30 -23.08 14.69 14.32
N GLN A 31 -22.95 14.95 15.62
CA GLN A 31 -23.29 16.23 16.24
C GLN A 31 -22.46 17.37 15.67
N SER A 32 -21.16 17.18 15.49
CA SER A 32 -20.28 18.18 14.86
C SER A 32 -20.67 18.49 13.42
N VAL A 33 -21.02 17.49 12.63
CA VAL A 33 -21.56 17.69 11.27
C VAL A 33 -22.91 18.42 11.32
N MET A 34 -23.81 18.00 12.21
CA MET A 34 -25.14 18.62 12.37
C MET A 34 -25.05 20.08 12.79
N ASN A 35 -24.11 20.44 13.66
CA ASN A 35 -23.88 21.82 14.08
C ASN A 35 -23.49 22.71 12.89
N ILE A 36 -22.69 22.20 11.95
CA ILE A 36 -22.34 22.90 10.71
C ILE A 36 -23.56 23.00 9.80
N LEU A 37 -24.28 21.89 9.59
CA LEU A 37 -25.44 21.86 8.69
C LEU A 37 -26.58 22.76 9.17
N LYS A 38 -26.81 22.84 10.49
CA LYS A 38 -27.88 23.63 11.12
C LYS A 38 -27.50 25.10 11.35
N ALA A 39 -26.24 25.49 11.16
CA ALA A 39 -25.82 26.89 11.35
C ALA A 39 -26.60 27.81 10.39
N PRO A 40 -27.46 28.72 10.89
CA PRO A 40 -28.35 29.51 10.05
C PRO A 40 -27.62 30.64 9.30
N THR A 41 -26.46 31.05 9.82
CA THR A 41 -25.65 32.15 9.28
C THR A 41 -24.67 31.70 8.19
N GLN A 42 -24.57 30.39 7.91
CA GLN A 42 -23.61 29.85 6.95
C GLN A 42 -24.29 29.43 5.64
N SER A 43 -23.67 29.79 4.51
CA SER A 43 -24.12 29.36 3.18
C SER A 43 -23.90 27.86 2.98
N SER A 44 -24.66 27.25 2.06
CA SER A 44 -24.47 25.84 1.70
C SER A 44 -23.06 25.53 1.19
N PHE A 45 -22.43 26.50 0.50
CA PHE A 45 -21.04 26.39 0.06
C PHE A 45 -20.08 26.31 1.24
N ALA A 46 -20.19 27.24 2.20
CA ALA A 46 -19.32 27.26 3.38
C ALA A 46 -19.48 25.99 4.24
N LYS A 47 -20.70 25.45 4.34
CA LYS A 47 -20.97 24.17 5.03
C LYS A 47 -20.28 23.00 4.32
N ALA A 48 -20.40 22.93 3.00
CA ALA A 48 -19.77 21.89 2.20
C ALA A 48 -18.23 21.96 2.30
N ASP A 49 -17.65 23.15 2.17
CA ASP A 49 -16.20 23.36 2.24
C ASP A 49 -15.67 22.96 3.62
N ARG A 50 -16.33 23.35 4.71
CA ARG A 50 -15.91 23.02 6.07
C ARG A 50 -15.94 21.51 6.36
N ILE A 51 -16.95 20.80 5.83
CA ILE A 51 -17.01 19.34 5.94
C ILE A 51 -15.92 18.71 5.06
N ALA A 52 -15.73 19.18 3.83
CA ALA A 52 -14.75 18.62 2.91
C ALA A 52 -13.28 18.87 3.33
N GLU A 53 -13.02 19.96 4.04
CA GLU A 53 -11.69 20.34 4.54
C GLU A 53 -11.11 19.27 5.45
N VAL A 54 -11.90 18.71 6.37
CA VAL A 54 -11.39 17.69 7.30
C VAL A 54 -11.03 16.37 6.60
N PHE A 55 -11.78 15.97 5.57
CA PHE A 55 -11.42 14.81 4.75
C PHE A 55 -10.16 15.08 3.93
N THR A 56 -10.05 16.29 3.36
CA THR A 56 -8.87 16.70 2.58
C THR A 56 -7.62 16.77 3.46
N SER A 57 -7.74 17.27 4.70
CA SER A 57 -6.64 17.27 5.69
C SER A 57 -6.14 15.84 5.97
N ILE A 58 -7.07 14.90 6.15
CA ILE A 58 -6.72 13.49 6.40
C ILE A 58 -6.06 12.86 5.18
N ASP A 59 -6.56 13.12 3.97
CA ASP A 59 -5.91 12.66 2.74
C ASP A 59 -4.44 13.12 2.69
N VAL A 60 -4.18 14.40 2.97
CA VAL A 60 -2.81 14.96 3.01
C VAL A 60 -1.95 14.26 4.06
N LYS A 61 -2.50 13.99 5.25
CA LYS A 61 -1.79 13.26 6.32
C LYS A 61 -1.48 11.82 5.90
N ILE A 62 -2.43 11.13 5.26
CA ILE A 62 -2.25 9.78 4.74
C ILE A 62 -1.16 9.76 3.66
N ASP A 63 -1.19 10.70 2.73
CA ASP A 63 -0.19 10.77 1.65
C ASP A 63 1.19 11.09 2.20
N TYR A 64 1.29 11.98 3.19
CA TYR A 64 2.55 12.19 3.91
C TYR A 64 3.08 10.91 4.55
N ILE A 65 2.22 10.14 5.23
CA ILE A 65 2.60 8.86 5.84
C ILE A 65 3.09 7.86 4.78
N LYS A 66 2.42 7.77 3.63
CA LYS A 66 2.87 6.91 2.52
C LYS A 66 4.26 7.29 2.04
N GLU A 67 4.55 8.58 1.89
CA GLU A 67 5.88 9.03 1.49
C GLU A 67 6.95 8.72 2.55
N GLN A 68 6.63 8.89 3.84
CA GLN A 68 7.54 8.51 4.92
C GLN A 68 7.81 6.99 4.94
N GLN A 69 6.79 6.16 4.68
CA GLN A 69 6.95 4.71 4.57
C GLN A 69 7.89 4.32 3.43
N LYS A 70 7.77 4.95 2.26
CA LYS A 70 8.67 4.73 1.12
C LYS A 70 10.11 5.09 1.47
N LEU A 71 10.32 6.24 2.10
CA LEU A 71 11.64 6.69 2.54
C LEU A 71 12.27 5.70 3.53
N LEU A 72 11.51 5.28 4.53
CA LEU A 72 11.98 4.32 5.54
C LEU A 72 12.32 2.96 4.93
N ALA A 73 11.50 2.48 4.00
CA ALA A 73 11.77 1.24 3.26
C ALA A 73 13.07 1.33 2.44
N SER A 74 13.29 2.46 1.76
CA SER A 74 14.53 2.73 1.02
C SER A 74 15.74 2.75 1.95
N LEU A 75 15.67 3.48 3.07
CA LEU A 75 16.74 3.54 4.05
C LEU A 75 17.07 2.16 4.64
N LYS A 76 16.04 1.38 4.99
CA LYS A 76 16.21 -0.01 5.44
C LYS A 76 16.99 -0.83 4.42
N LYS A 77 16.63 -0.76 3.13
CA LYS A 77 17.31 -1.48 2.05
C LYS A 77 18.77 -1.05 1.90
N GLN A 78 19.05 0.25 2.01
CA GLN A 78 20.42 0.77 1.97
C GLN A 78 21.27 0.21 3.11
N LEU A 79 20.73 0.17 4.34
CA LEU A 79 21.43 -0.39 5.50
C LEU A 79 21.67 -1.90 5.37
N GLU A 80 20.70 -2.66 4.85
CA GLU A 80 20.84 -4.10 4.60
C GLU A 80 21.92 -4.39 3.54
N LEU A 81 21.96 -3.61 2.46
CA LEU A 81 22.99 -3.72 1.43
C LEU A 81 24.37 -3.35 1.98
N ALA A 82 24.49 -2.21 2.67
CA ALA A 82 25.75 -1.77 3.28
C ALA A 82 26.30 -2.82 4.25
N LYS A 83 25.44 -3.41 5.09
CA LYS A 83 25.81 -4.50 5.99
C LYS A 83 26.30 -5.74 5.23
N THR A 84 25.67 -6.07 4.11
CA THR A 84 26.05 -7.22 3.28
C THR A 84 27.41 -6.99 2.62
N TYR A 85 27.64 -5.81 2.05
CA TYR A 85 28.92 -5.45 1.45
C TYR A 85 30.03 -5.38 2.50
N ALA A 86 29.77 -4.79 3.67
CA ALA A 86 30.74 -4.74 4.76
C ALA A 86 31.20 -6.14 5.19
N LYS A 87 30.31 -7.14 5.23
CA LYS A 87 30.70 -8.53 5.51
C LYS A 87 31.67 -9.09 4.47
N VAL A 88 31.44 -8.81 3.19
CA VAL A 88 32.32 -9.26 2.10
C VAL A 88 33.69 -8.60 2.22
N GLU A 89 33.73 -7.28 2.39
CA GLU A 89 34.99 -6.52 2.52
C GLU A 89 35.81 -6.93 3.75
N VAL A 90 35.15 -7.14 4.89
CA VAL A 90 35.80 -7.66 6.10
C VAL A 90 36.34 -9.08 5.86
N SER A 91 35.58 -9.97 5.21
CA SER A 91 36.05 -11.32 4.88
C SER A 91 37.27 -11.29 3.95
N ASN A 92 37.23 -10.46 2.90
CA ASN A 92 38.34 -10.28 1.96
C ASN A 92 39.61 -9.77 2.66
N SER A 93 39.45 -8.78 3.55
CA SER A 93 40.56 -8.20 4.32
C SER A 93 41.21 -9.25 5.23
N LEU A 94 40.41 -10.02 5.96
CA LEU A 94 40.90 -11.09 6.84
C LEU A 94 41.63 -12.18 6.06
N VAL A 95 41.06 -12.64 4.94
CA VAL A 95 41.69 -13.66 4.08
C VAL A 95 43.00 -13.15 3.48
N SER A 96 43.07 -11.87 3.08
CA SER A 96 44.30 -11.27 2.52
C SER A 96 45.46 -11.24 3.52
N LEU A 97 45.14 -11.17 4.82
CA LEU A 97 46.11 -11.23 5.93
C LEU A 97 46.36 -12.66 6.42
N GLY A 98 45.76 -13.68 5.80
CA GLY A 98 45.87 -15.08 6.22
C GLY A 98 45.10 -15.42 7.50
N VAL A 99 44.20 -14.54 7.97
CA VAL A 99 43.40 -14.75 9.18
C VAL A 99 42.02 -15.29 8.81
N LEU A 100 41.65 -16.46 9.35
CA LEU A 100 40.33 -17.06 9.11
C LEU A 100 39.35 -16.83 10.25
N LYS A 101 39.83 -16.55 11.46
CA LYS A 101 38.99 -16.35 12.64
C LYS A 101 39.59 -15.33 13.59
N LEU A 102 38.75 -14.46 14.14
CA LEU A 102 39.06 -13.55 15.23
C LEU A 102 38.08 -13.78 16.38
N GLU A 103 38.59 -13.95 17.60
CA GLU A 103 37.77 -14.03 18.82
C GLU A 103 37.49 -12.62 19.36
N GLY A 104 36.31 -12.43 19.95
CA GLY A 104 35.93 -11.16 20.55
C GLY A 104 35.71 -11.24 22.06
N LEU A 105 35.76 -10.09 22.73
CA LEU A 105 35.33 -9.96 24.13
C LEU A 105 33.83 -9.67 24.23
N ALA A 106 33.26 -8.91 23.29
CA ALA A 106 31.84 -8.57 23.24
C ALA A 106 31.00 -9.49 22.32
N ILE A 107 31.67 -10.23 21.43
CA ILE A 107 31.06 -11.23 20.53
C ILE A 107 31.89 -12.50 20.63
N SER A 108 31.32 -13.66 20.31
CA SER A 108 32.09 -14.90 20.30
C SER A 108 33.22 -14.85 19.29
N SER A 109 32.92 -14.69 17.99
CA SER A 109 33.95 -14.58 16.97
C SER A 109 33.45 -13.99 15.65
N ILE A 110 34.40 -13.57 14.80
CA ILE A 110 34.22 -13.32 13.37
C ILE A 110 34.98 -14.40 12.62
N THR A 111 34.32 -15.08 11.69
CA THR A 111 34.93 -16.11 10.84
C THR A 111 34.86 -15.68 9.38
N ALA A 112 36.00 -15.60 8.71
CA ALA A 112 36.09 -15.31 7.29
C ALA A 112 35.91 -16.61 6.48
N THR A 113 35.17 -16.53 5.38
CA THR A 113 34.95 -17.66 4.46
C THR A 113 35.49 -17.29 3.10
N LYS A 114 36.17 -18.23 2.43
CA LYS A 114 36.64 -18.04 1.05
C LYS A 114 35.44 -18.03 0.10
N ALA A 115 35.53 -17.27 -0.99
CA ALA A 115 34.54 -17.33 -2.05
C ALA A 115 34.42 -18.77 -2.57
N THR A 116 33.19 -19.25 -2.74
CA THR A 116 32.91 -20.56 -3.34
C THR A 116 31.88 -20.36 -4.43
N ASP A 117 32.20 -20.80 -5.65
CA ASP A 117 31.24 -20.78 -6.75
C ASP A 117 30.29 -21.98 -6.60
N LYS A 118 28.98 -21.69 -6.67
CA LYS A 118 27.94 -22.73 -6.76
C LYS A 118 27.23 -22.59 -8.10
N SER A 119 27.23 -23.65 -8.89
CA SER A 119 26.40 -23.73 -10.09
C SER A 119 24.93 -23.88 -9.70
N VAL A 120 24.13 -22.86 -9.98
CA VAL A 120 22.66 -22.93 -9.85
C VAL A 120 22.09 -23.13 -11.25
N ALA A 121 21.48 -24.29 -11.50
CA ALA A 121 20.74 -24.52 -12.73
C ALA A 121 19.56 -23.53 -12.79
N ARG A 122 19.58 -22.63 -13.78
CA ARG A 122 18.42 -21.80 -14.12
C ARG A 122 17.74 -22.43 -15.31
N LEU A 123 16.45 -22.73 -15.16
CA LEU A 123 15.61 -23.12 -16.28
C LEU A 123 15.31 -21.85 -17.09
N GLU A 124 15.78 -21.83 -18.34
CA GLU A 124 15.38 -20.85 -19.34
C GLU A 124 14.42 -21.55 -20.29
N ILE A 125 13.19 -21.04 -20.41
CA ILE A 125 12.20 -21.57 -21.33
C ILE A 125 12.43 -20.90 -22.68
N LEU A 126 12.83 -21.67 -23.69
CA LEU A 126 13.13 -21.17 -25.03
C LEU A 126 11.89 -21.16 -25.94
N ASP A 127 10.96 -22.09 -25.72
CA ASP A 127 9.73 -22.25 -26.51
C ASP A 127 8.62 -22.75 -25.57
N GLU A 128 7.69 -21.85 -25.23
CA GLU A 128 6.57 -22.18 -24.35
C GLU A 128 5.55 -23.08 -25.06
N ASP A 129 5.26 -22.84 -26.34
CA ASP A 129 4.20 -23.53 -27.08
C ASP A 129 4.51 -25.02 -27.26
N GLU A 130 5.75 -25.35 -27.62
CA GLU A 130 6.17 -26.75 -27.76
C GLU A 130 6.19 -27.46 -26.39
N LEU A 131 6.51 -26.76 -25.30
CA LEU A 131 6.47 -27.34 -23.96
C LEU A 131 5.03 -27.62 -23.51
N LEU A 132 4.08 -26.73 -23.81
CA LEU A 132 2.67 -26.96 -23.57
C LEU A 132 2.17 -28.17 -24.38
N ASN A 133 2.53 -28.25 -25.67
CA ASN A 133 2.17 -29.38 -26.55
C ASN A 133 2.77 -30.71 -26.07
N ARG A 134 3.95 -30.69 -25.46
CA ARG A 134 4.60 -31.87 -24.87
C ARG A 134 4.14 -32.20 -23.44
N GLY A 135 3.13 -31.50 -22.94
CA GLY A 135 2.49 -31.82 -21.67
C GLY A 135 3.13 -31.19 -20.42
N PHE A 136 4.00 -30.19 -20.57
CA PHE A 136 4.57 -29.44 -19.45
C PHE A 136 3.64 -28.31 -18.99
N PHE A 137 2.38 -28.64 -18.69
CA PHE A 137 1.37 -27.71 -18.21
C PHE A 137 0.57 -28.30 -17.05
N LYS A 138 -0.13 -27.42 -16.33
CA LYS A 138 -1.05 -27.79 -15.25
C LYS A 138 -2.47 -27.46 -15.69
N VAL A 139 -3.36 -28.46 -15.64
CA VAL A 139 -4.80 -28.26 -15.86
C VAL A 139 -5.41 -27.72 -14.58
N GLU A 140 -5.88 -26.48 -14.61
CA GLU A 140 -6.67 -25.87 -13.54
C GLU A 140 -8.03 -25.45 -14.09
N LEU A 141 -9.06 -25.50 -13.23
CA LEU A 141 -10.41 -25.08 -13.61
C LEU A 141 -10.46 -23.56 -13.74
N ASP A 142 -10.99 -23.07 -14.86
CA ASP A 142 -11.27 -21.65 -15.06
C ASP A 142 -12.51 -21.26 -14.24
N LYS A 143 -12.26 -20.73 -13.05
CA LYS A 143 -13.31 -20.29 -12.13
C LYS A 143 -14.12 -19.13 -12.70
N GLU A 144 -13.53 -18.26 -13.51
CA GLU A 144 -14.25 -17.12 -14.11
C GLU A 144 -15.20 -17.57 -15.22
N ALA A 145 -14.79 -18.57 -16.01
CA ALA A 145 -15.66 -19.18 -17.02
C ALA A 145 -16.85 -19.92 -16.37
N ILE A 146 -16.59 -20.66 -15.29
CA ILE A 146 -17.64 -21.35 -14.50
C ILE A 146 -18.63 -20.32 -13.90
N GLU A 147 -18.13 -19.22 -13.34
CA GLU A 147 -18.96 -18.15 -12.78
C GLU A 147 -19.86 -17.52 -13.87
N LYS A 148 -19.30 -17.20 -15.04
CA LYS A 148 -20.05 -16.67 -16.18
C LYS A 148 -21.09 -17.66 -16.71
N ALA A 149 -20.75 -18.93 -16.79
CA ALA A 149 -21.67 -19.98 -17.25
C ALA A 149 -22.85 -20.15 -16.28
N LEU A 150 -22.62 -20.10 -14.96
CA LEU A 150 -23.68 -20.14 -13.94
C LEU A 150 -24.59 -18.91 -13.95
N LEU A 151 -24.09 -17.75 -14.40
CA LEU A 151 -24.85 -16.51 -14.57
C LEU A 151 -25.58 -16.42 -15.93
N SER A 152 -25.21 -17.23 -16.91
CA SER A 152 -25.77 -17.24 -18.26
C SER A 152 -26.92 -18.24 -18.39
N ALA A 153 -28.05 -17.83 -18.97
CA ALA A 153 -29.19 -18.73 -19.14
C ALA A 153 -28.92 -19.92 -20.07
N ASP A 154 -28.01 -19.76 -21.04
CA ASP A 154 -27.76 -20.75 -22.10
C ASP A 154 -26.69 -21.79 -21.74
N GLN A 155 -25.84 -21.51 -20.75
CA GLN A 155 -24.71 -22.37 -20.36
C GLN A 155 -24.82 -22.90 -18.93
N ARG A 156 -25.84 -22.47 -18.19
CA ARG A 156 -26.05 -22.87 -16.80
C ARG A 156 -26.35 -24.36 -16.68
N ASP A 157 -27.07 -24.94 -17.62
CA ASP A 157 -27.44 -26.37 -17.59
C ASP A 157 -26.21 -27.29 -17.62
N GLU A 158 -25.12 -26.86 -18.26
CA GLU A 158 -23.86 -27.62 -18.35
C GLU A 158 -23.02 -27.58 -17.07
N VAL A 159 -23.24 -26.57 -16.21
CA VAL A 159 -22.39 -26.28 -15.05
C VAL A 159 -23.14 -26.43 -13.72
N ALA A 160 -24.47 -26.35 -13.73
CA ALA A 160 -25.33 -26.41 -12.55
C ALA A 160 -25.28 -27.76 -11.81
N GLU A 161 -24.89 -28.86 -12.47
CA GLU A 161 -24.68 -30.16 -11.80
C GLU A 161 -23.37 -30.21 -11.02
N PHE A 162 -22.40 -29.34 -11.33
CA PHE A 162 -21.02 -29.41 -10.82
C PHE A 162 -20.59 -28.19 -9.99
N ALA A 163 -21.33 -27.08 -10.04
CA ALA A 163 -21.04 -25.88 -9.26
C ALA A 163 -22.32 -25.12 -8.89
N ASP A 164 -22.37 -24.58 -7.67
CA ASP A 164 -23.47 -23.76 -7.16
C ASP A 164 -22.95 -22.36 -6.81
N MET A 165 -23.79 -21.35 -7.00
CA MET A 165 -23.48 -19.95 -6.73
C MET A 165 -24.46 -19.37 -5.73
N THR A 166 -23.97 -19.13 -4.51
CA THR A 166 -24.73 -18.43 -3.48
C THR A 166 -24.71 -16.93 -3.76
N ILE A 167 -25.87 -16.35 -4.08
CA ILE A 167 -26.01 -14.89 -4.21
C ILE A 167 -26.20 -14.30 -2.82
N GLU A 168 -25.12 -13.83 -2.22
CA GLU A 168 -25.19 -13.10 -0.95
C GLU A 168 -25.66 -11.65 -1.18
N LEU A 169 -26.71 -11.25 -0.45
CA LEU A 169 -27.19 -9.87 -0.46
C LEU A 169 -26.23 -9.00 0.37
N VAL A 170 -25.20 -8.43 -0.28
CA VAL A 170 -24.26 -7.53 0.38
C VAL A 170 -24.90 -6.17 0.61
N HIS A 171 -25.29 -5.87 1.86
CA HIS A 171 -25.76 -4.54 2.24
C HIS A 171 -24.59 -3.54 2.26
N LYS A 172 -24.60 -2.60 1.32
CA LYS A 172 -23.64 -1.49 1.29
C LYS A 172 -24.20 -0.31 2.08
N PRO A 173 -23.50 0.20 3.11
CA PRO A 173 -23.96 1.36 3.86
C PRO A 173 -23.97 2.62 2.98
N ALA A 174 -24.78 3.61 3.35
CA ALA A 174 -24.81 4.89 2.67
C ALA A 174 -23.47 5.63 2.80
N THR A 175 -23.00 6.24 1.72
CA THR A 175 -21.72 6.97 1.67
C THR A 175 -21.88 8.32 0.97
N ILE A 176 -20.99 9.26 1.28
CA ILE A 176 -20.89 10.54 0.55
C ILE A 176 -19.79 10.48 -0.51
N ARG A 177 -19.94 11.25 -1.59
CA ARG A 177 -18.88 11.48 -2.59
C ARG A 177 -18.44 12.93 -2.53
N ILE A 178 -17.14 13.17 -2.27
CA ILE A 178 -16.54 14.51 -2.27
C ILE A 178 -15.85 14.74 -3.61
N ASN A 179 -16.43 15.59 -4.46
CA ASN A 179 -15.84 15.93 -5.75
C ASN A 179 -14.94 17.16 -5.61
N LYS A 180 -13.62 16.96 -5.62
CA LYS A 180 -12.63 18.05 -5.59
C LYS A 180 -12.67 18.81 -6.92
N ARG A 181 -12.64 20.14 -6.88
CA ARG A 181 -12.46 20.96 -8.09
C ARG A 181 -11.04 20.76 -8.61
N LYS A 182 -10.86 20.73 -9.93
CA LYS A 182 -9.52 20.72 -10.53
C LYS A 182 -8.83 22.04 -10.17
N THR A 183 -7.69 21.97 -9.49
CA THR A 183 -6.79 23.11 -9.32
C THR A 183 -6.28 23.50 -10.71
N ILE A 184 -6.61 24.70 -11.18
CA ILE A 184 -5.94 25.29 -12.35
C ILE A 184 -4.56 25.68 -11.84
N ALA A 185 -3.52 24.96 -12.27
CA ALA A 185 -2.15 25.36 -12.01
C ALA A 185 -1.96 26.77 -12.60
N GLN A 186 -1.68 27.76 -11.76
CA GLN A 186 -1.03 28.96 -12.26
C GLN A 186 0.39 28.55 -12.61
N ASP A 187 0.67 28.44 -13.90
CA ASP A 187 2.04 28.43 -14.41
C ASP A 187 2.71 29.74 -13.93
N GLU A 188 3.54 29.67 -12.90
CA GLU A 188 4.51 30.73 -12.65
C GLU A 188 5.52 30.71 -13.79
N PRO A 189 5.66 31.80 -14.58
CA PRO A 189 6.68 31.85 -15.62
C PRO A 189 8.05 31.82 -14.96
N THR A 190 8.79 30.74 -15.21
CA THR A 190 10.19 30.63 -14.83
C THR A 190 10.96 31.73 -15.56
N GLN A 191 11.26 32.82 -14.86
CA GLN A 191 12.23 33.81 -15.35
C GLN A 191 13.60 33.15 -15.30
N ILE A 192 14.02 32.62 -16.46
CA ILE A 192 15.42 32.27 -16.70
C ILE A 192 16.13 33.60 -16.88
N ALA A 193 16.84 34.06 -15.84
CA ALA A 193 17.78 35.15 -15.98
C ALA A 193 18.93 34.69 -16.89
N ALA A 194 19.14 35.44 -17.97
CA ALA A 194 20.26 35.33 -18.89
C ALA A 194 21.56 35.88 -18.28
#